data_AF-A0A7V9TLI1-F1
#
_entry.id   AF-A0A7V9TLI1-F1
#
_cell.length_a   1.000
_cell.length_b   1.000
_cell.length_c   1.000
_cell.angle_alpha   90.00
_cell.angle_beta   90.00
_cell.angle_gamma   90.00
#
_symmetry.space_group_name_H-M   'P 1'
#
loop_
_entity.id
_entity.type
_entity.pdbx_description
1 polymer ?
#
loop_
_entity_poly.entity_id
_entity_poly.type
_entity_poly.pdbx_seq_one_letter_code
_entity_poly.pdbx_strand_id
1 'polypeptide(L)'
;MTTLHATRGANFWSRRPVTRMDLAVGAYEDISSADVKGFTEALVDAMPGLRDHRCSIGEPGGFIMRLRDGTYAPHIVEHVALELQTMIGHDVGFGKTRGGGVPGEYTLVFEHLHEQVGLRSAALALEVVQRAFVGTLDGVGYATAELASLAETSKIPDLKQRICCGITGGSGRAETRAEMLRQGFDCNELIVEVAPSYLLQAGLPYSRSEMAVIVDANIVDVPSRYAERDRAAQLLSVVADGVQRNGVVVVPAKEWEIQEMVRDADCRLAIFSTRNNITRRDKKLARTSVWVDGRRIVIEHLGDRIEGGWLQDDINETAQIAAATAVFSLKQLQPAATGREA
;
A
#
# COMPACT_ATOMS: atom_id res chain seq x y z
N MET A 1 13.83 -15.76 -4.65
CA MET A 1 14.89 -15.15 -3.78
C MET A 1 14.18 -14.56 -2.57
N THR A 2 14.63 -14.87 -1.36
CA THR A 2 14.01 -14.32 -0.14
C THR A 2 14.30 -12.83 -0.02
N THR A 3 13.28 -12.00 0.12
CA THR A 3 13.41 -10.55 0.32
C THR A 3 12.61 -10.09 1.53
N LEU A 4 13.07 -9.01 2.15
CA LEU A 4 12.46 -8.45 3.35
C LEU A 4 12.35 -6.93 3.18
N HIS A 5 11.15 -6.41 3.41
CA HIS A 5 10.83 -5.00 3.26
C HIS A 5 9.96 -4.55 4.42
N ALA A 6 10.03 -3.27 4.76
CA ALA A 6 9.18 -2.68 5.76
C ALA A 6 8.60 -1.36 5.24
N THR A 7 7.35 -1.09 5.58
CA THR A 7 6.63 0.12 5.20
C THR A 7 6.47 1.03 6.41
N ARG A 8 6.36 2.35 6.19
CA ARG A 8 6.24 3.34 7.29
C ARG A 8 4.86 4.00 7.40
N GLY A 9 3.97 3.74 6.46
CA GLY A 9 2.65 4.34 6.37
C GLY A 9 1.70 3.49 5.55
N ALA A 10 0.69 4.13 4.94
CA ALA A 10 -0.26 3.43 4.07
C ALA A 10 0.49 2.71 2.94
N ASN A 11 0.09 1.46 2.71
CA ASN A 11 0.75 0.54 1.80
C ASN A 11 -0.26 -0.42 1.18
N PHE A 12 0.21 -1.27 0.28
CA PHE A 12 -0.62 -2.24 -0.44
C PHE A 12 -1.42 -3.18 0.48
N TRP A 13 -0.88 -3.54 1.64
CA TRP A 13 -1.50 -4.54 2.53
C TRP A 13 -2.36 -3.93 3.63
N SER A 14 -1.98 -2.76 4.12
CA SER A 14 -2.60 -2.11 5.28
C SER A 14 -2.38 -0.59 5.25
N ARG A 15 -3.25 0.13 5.95
CA ARG A 15 -3.01 1.55 6.27
C ARG A 15 -1.97 1.74 7.38
N ARG A 16 -1.65 0.67 8.12
CA ARG A 16 -0.64 0.65 9.18
C ARG A 16 0.70 0.11 8.65
N PRO A 17 1.83 0.46 9.30
CA PRO A 17 3.13 -0.08 8.97
C PRO A 17 3.16 -1.60 9.05
N VAL A 18 3.78 -2.24 8.05
CA VAL A 18 3.93 -3.70 8.00
C VAL A 18 5.33 -4.08 7.53
N THR A 19 5.80 -5.22 8.01
CA THR A 19 6.94 -5.94 7.44
C THR A 19 6.40 -6.96 6.45
N ARG A 20 6.95 -6.96 5.24
CA ARG A 20 6.75 -8.02 4.25
C ARG A 20 8.00 -8.87 4.15
N MET A 21 7.84 -10.18 4.23
CA MET A 21 8.84 -11.17 3.84
C MET A 21 8.34 -12.01 2.66
N ASP A 22 9.00 -11.91 1.51
CA ASP A 22 8.85 -12.89 0.44
C ASP A 22 9.83 -14.03 0.75
N LEU A 23 9.32 -15.20 1.11
CA LEU A 23 10.08 -16.34 1.63
C LEU A 23 10.07 -17.51 0.65
N ALA A 24 11.25 -17.98 0.27
CA ALA A 24 11.41 -19.33 -0.27
C ALA A 24 11.58 -20.31 0.89
N VAL A 25 10.55 -21.11 1.19
CA VAL A 25 10.49 -21.94 2.42
C VAL A 25 11.35 -23.20 2.33
N GLY A 26 11.65 -23.67 1.12
CA GLY A 26 12.48 -24.84 0.89
C GLY A 26 11.87 -26.11 1.50
N ALA A 27 12.70 -26.93 2.14
CA ALA A 27 12.30 -28.24 2.69
C ALA A 27 11.19 -28.18 3.77
N TYR A 28 10.89 -26.99 4.31
CA TYR A 28 9.85 -26.79 5.30
C TYR A 28 8.45 -26.61 4.68
N GLU A 29 8.30 -26.68 3.35
CA GLU A 29 7.00 -26.57 2.67
C GLU A 29 6.03 -27.69 3.07
N ASP A 30 6.52 -28.93 3.12
CA ASP A 30 5.69 -30.12 3.28
C ASP A 30 5.74 -30.70 4.72
N ILE A 31 6.20 -29.91 5.68
CA ILE A 31 6.27 -30.32 7.09
C ILE A 31 5.10 -29.68 7.85
N SER A 32 4.10 -30.50 8.20
CA SER A 32 2.98 -30.08 9.04
C SER A 32 3.39 -30.00 10.51
N SER A 33 2.95 -28.96 11.21
CA SER A 33 3.10 -28.85 12.67
C SER A 33 2.50 -30.03 13.44
N ALA A 34 1.46 -30.69 12.90
CA ALA A 34 0.82 -31.84 13.54
C ALA A 34 1.66 -33.12 13.46
N ASP A 35 2.57 -33.21 12.48
CA ASP A 35 3.43 -34.38 12.27
C ASP A 35 4.68 -34.35 13.17
N VAL A 36 4.96 -33.20 13.79
CA VAL A 36 6.14 -33.00 14.64
C VAL A 36 5.74 -33.06 16.11
N LYS A 37 6.08 -34.19 16.74
CA LYS A 37 5.73 -34.48 18.14
C LYS A 37 6.28 -33.40 19.08
N GLY A 38 5.41 -32.82 19.90
CA GLY A 38 5.76 -31.80 20.90
C GLY A 38 5.99 -30.41 20.33
N PHE A 39 5.80 -30.19 19.02
CA PHE A 39 6.02 -28.90 18.38
C PHE A 39 5.12 -27.80 18.96
N THR A 40 3.82 -28.10 19.07
CA THR A 40 2.84 -27.13 19.57
C THR A 40 3.14 -26.76 21.02
N GLU A 41 3.41 -27.75 21.86
CA GLU A 41 3.73 -27.57 23.28
C GLU A 41 5.00 -26.73 23.44
N ALA A 42 6.09 -27.08 22.74
CA ALA A 42 7.34 -26.34 22.80
C ALA A 42 7.17 -24.85 22.41
N LEU A 43 6.41 -24.57 21.34
CA LEU A 43 6.17 -23.20 20.89
C LEU A 43 5.32 -22.41 21.91
N VAL A 44 4.28 -23.03 22.45
CA VAL A 44 3.32 -22.42 23.38
C VAL A 44 3.89 -22.25 24.79
N ASP A 45 4.81 -23.11 25.21
CA ASP A 45 5.54 -22.98 26.47
C ASP A 45 6.57 -21.85 26.37
N ALA A 46 7.25 -21.73 25.22
CA ALA A 46 8.18 -20.63 24.96
C ALA A 46 7.47 -19.28 24.77
N MET A 47 6.26 -19.28 24.19
CA MET A 47 5.53 -18.07 23.78
C MET A 47 4.05 -18.15 24.18
N PRO A 48 3.72 -17.89 25.47
CA PRO A 48 2.38 -18.16 25.98
C PRO A 48 1.24 -17.37 25.35
N GLY A 49 1.50 -16.17 24.80
CA GLY A 49 0.52 -15.28 24.18
C GLY A 49 0.00 -15.79 22.83
N LEU A 50 0.65 -16.78 22.22
CA LEU A 50 0.11 -17.50 21.04
C LEU A 50 -1.27 -18.12 21.29
N ARG A 51 -1.64 -18.34 22.56
CA ARG A 51 -2.98 -18.80 22.95
C ARG A 51 -4.08 -17.79 22.60
N ASP A 52 -3.75 -16.51 22.53
CA ASP A 52 -4.69 -15.43 22.21
C ASP A 52 -4.74 -15.10 20.72
N HIS A 53 -3.80 -15.65 19.93
CA HIS A 53 -3.73 -15.41 18.49
C HIS A 53 -4.95 -15.98 17.77
N ARG A 54 -5.59 -15.08 17.01
CA ARG A 54 -6.70 -15.40 16.12
C ARG A 54 -6.14 -15.72 14.74
N CYS A 55 -6.61 -16.81 14.13
CA CYS A 55 -6.31 -17.16 12.74
C CYS A 55 -7.55 -16.90 11.87
N SER A 56 -7.65 -17.51 10.68
CA SER A 56 -8.82 -17.46 9.80
C SER A 56 -10.13 -17.90 10.45
N ILE A 57 -10.06 -18.65 11.56
CA ILE A 57 -11.21 -19.08 12.38
C ILE A 57 -11.84 -17.89 13.13
N GLY A 58 -11.09 -16.82 13.41
CA GLY A 58 -11.60 -15.57 14.01
C GLY A 58 -11.75 -15.57 15.53
N GLU A 59 -11.62 -16.72 16.19
CA GLU A 59 -11.76 -16.87 17.65
C GLU A 59 -10.39 -16.96 18.36
N PRO A 60 -10.27 -16.51 19.63
CA PRO A 60 -9.08 -16.73 20.44
C PRO A 60 -8.73 -18.22 20.51
N GLY A 61 -7.44 -18.54 20.48
CA GLY A 61 -6.96 -19.93 20.40
C GLY A 61 -7.06 -20.55 19.01
N GLY A 62 -7.62 -19.84 18.01
CA GLY A 62 -7.73 -20.34 16.64
C GLY A 62 -6.38 -20.71 16.03
N PHE A 63 -5.30 -20.02 16.39
CA PHE A 63 -3.96 -20.42 15.95
C PHE A 63 -3.50 -21.74 16.59
N ILE A 64 -3.75 -21.95 17.88
CA ILE A 64 -3.40 -23.20 18.58
C ILE A 64 -4.16 -24.39 17.99
N MET A 65 -5.44 -24.20 17.67
CA MET A 65 -6.22 -25.21 16.95
C MET A 65 -5.56 -25.56 15.61
N ARG A 66 -5.14 -24.55 14.83
CA ARG A 66 -4.45 -24.77 13.55
C ARG A 66 -3.09 -25.45 13.68
N LEU A 67 -2.34 -25.17 14.75
CA LEU A 67 -1.09 -25.88 15.04
C LEU A 67 -1.32 -27.38 15.28
N ARG A 68 -2.39 -27.72 16.02
CA ARG A 68 -2.77 -29.11 16.34
C ARG A 68 -3.36 -29.85 15.16
N ASP A 69 -4.21 -29.18 14.39
CA ASP A 69 -4.83 -29.75 13.18
C ASP A 69 -3.82 -29.89 12.03
N GLY A 70 -2.77 -29.08 12.04
CA GLY A 70 -1.71 -29.05 11.04
C GLY A 70 -1.68 -27.74 10.27
N THR A 71 -0.53 -27.07 10.35
CA THR A 71 -0.21 -25.90 9.53
C THR A 71 1.29 -25.84 9.24
N TYR A 72 1.71 -24.93 8.36
CA TYR A 72 3.03 -24.97 7.72
C TYR A 72 3.90 -23.79 8.11
N ALA A 73 5.21 -23.96 7.95
CA ALA A 73 6.23 -23.02 8.42
C ALA A 73 5.97 -21.53 8.06
N PRO A 74 5.54 -21.15 6.84
CA PRO A 74 5.30 -19.73 6.52
C PRO A 74 4.23 -19.09 7.43
N HIS A 75 3.13 -19.80 7.66
CA HIS A 75 2.06 -19.31 8.52
C HIS A 75 2.47 -19.26 10.00
N ILE A 76 3.29 -20.23 10.44
CA ILE A 76 3.82 -20.24 11.81
C ILE A 76 4.79 -19.08 12.02
N VAL A 77 5.68 -18.81 11.05
CA VAL A 77 6.64 -17.70 11.10
C VAL A 77 5.93 -16.35 11.22
N GLU A 78 4.82 -16.14 10.52
CA GLU A 78 4.00 -14.92 10.66
C GLU A 78 3.54 -14.72 12.12
N HIS A 79 2.92 -15.74 12.71
CA HIS A 79 2.41 -15.62 14.08
C HIS A 79 3.52 -15.50 15.12
N VAL A 80 4.64 -16.20 14.93
CA VAL A 80 5.81 -16.07 15.80
C VAL A 80 6.40 -14.66 15.70
N ALA A 81 6.52 -14.09 14.50
CA ALA A 81 7.01 -12.73 14.32
C ALA A 81 6.10 -11.67 14.97
N LEU A 82 4.78 -11.87 14.98
CA LEU A 82 3.83 -11.03 15.71
C LEU A 82 4.01 -11.17 17.23
N GLU A 83 4.01 -12.40 17.74
CA GLU A 83 4.10 -12.64 19.19
C GLU A 83 5.44 -12.18 19.77
N LEU A 84 6.57 -12.34 19.05
CA LEU A 84 7.85 -11.78 19.48
C LEU A 84 7.78 -10.27 19.74
N GLN A 85 6.98 -9.54 18.93
CA GLN A 85 6.76 -8.10 19.11
C GLN A 85 5.79 -7.84 20.29
N THR A 86 4.71 -8.61 20.39
CA THR A 86 3.75 -8.51 21.51
C THR A 86 4.42 -8.75 22.86
N MET A 87 5.34 -9.71 22.95
CA MET A 87 6.09 -10.03 24.17
C MET A 87 6.99 -8.88 24.66
N ILE A 88 7.39 -7.96 23.79
CA ILE A 88 8.12 -6.73 24.17
C ILE A 88 7.19 -5.52 24.38
N GLY A 89 5.87 -5.75 24.40
CA GLY A 89 4.85 -4.74 24.67
C GLY A 89 4.35 -3.98 23.45
N HIS A 90 4.67 -4.40 22.23
CA HIS A 90 4.11 -3.78 21.02
C HIS A 90 2.67 -4.24 20.79
N ASP A 91 1.75 -3.30 20.59
CA ASP A 91 0.37 -3.57 20.18
C ASP A 91 0.31 -3.79 18.67
N VAL A 92 0.54 -5.03 18.23
CA VAL A 92 0.47 -5.46 16.82
C VAL A 92 -0.37 -6.72 16.69
N GLY A 93 -1.16 -6.83 15.62
CA GLY A 93 -2.03 -8.00 15.46
C GLY A 93 -2.45 -8.31 14.03
N PHE A 94 -2.20 -7.41 13.07
CA PHE A 94 -2.45 -7.71 11.67
C PHE A 94 -1.36 -8.62 11.08
N GLY A 95 -1.76 -9.76 10.56
CA GLY A 95 -0.91 -10.73 9.88
C GLY A 95 -1.60 -11.33 8.65
N LYS A 96 -0.81 -11.68 7.63
CA LYS A 96 -1.29 -12.37 6.43
C LYS A 96 -0.19 -13.15 5.71
N THR A 97 -0.43 -14.44 5.52
CA THR A 97 0.39 -15.33 4.69
C THR A 97 -0.37 -15.65 3.42
N ARG A 98 0.30 -15.48 2.27
CA ARG A 98 -0.23 -15.87 0.96
C ARG A 98 0.79 -16.72 0.23
N GLY A 99 0.34 -17.81 -0.37
CA GLY A 99 1.13 -18.54 -1.36
C GLY A 99 1.52 -17.64 -2.52
N GLY A 100 2.73 -17.84 -3.04
CA GLY A 100 3.24 -17.22 -4.25
C GLY A 100 2.62 -17.82 -5.51
N GLY A 101 2.99 -17.26 -6.66
CA GLY A 101 2.65 -17.87 -7.96
C GLY A 101 3.50 -19.11 -8.27
N VAL A 102 4.50 -19.39 -7.43
CA VAL A 102 5.45 -20.49 -7.56
C VAL A 102 5.37 -21.34 -6.28
N PRO A 103 5.28 -22.68 -6.37
CA PRO A 103 5.37 -23.57 -5.21
C PRO A 103 6.65 -23.29 -4.40
N GLY A 104 6.56 -23.37 -3.08
CA GLY A 104 7.66 -23.07 -2.17
C GLY A 104 7.93 -21.59 -1.92
N GLU A 105 7.26 -20.68 -2.64
CA GLU A 105 7.35 -19.24 -2.41
C GLU A 105 6.11 -18.71 -1.69
N TYR A 106 6.32 -17.92 -0.65
CA TYR A 106 5.25 -17.35 0.17
C TYR A 106 5.51 -15.86 0.42
N THR A 107 4.45 -15.08 0.55
CA THR A 107 4.52 -13.69 1.02
C THR A 107 3.87 -13.63 2.38
N LEU A 108 4.68 -13.36 3.41
CA LEU A 108 4.25 -13.12 4.77
C LEU A 108 4.20 -11.61 4.97
N VAL A 109 3.15 -11.13 5.62
CA VAL A 109 2.99 -9.72 5.99
C VAL A 109 2.54 -9.68 7.43
N PHE A 110 3.21 -8.89 8.25
CA PHE A 110 2.81 -8.69 9.64
C PHE A 110 3.07 -7.26 10.06
N GLU A 111 2.20 -6.74 10.91
CA GLU A 111 2.28 -5.40 11.46
C GLU A 111 3.53 -5.20 12.33
N HIS A 112 4.06 -3.99 12.31
CA HIS A 112 5.12 -3.57 13.22
C HIS A 112 4.86 -2.14 13.70
N LEU A 113 5.38 -1.79 14.89
CA LEU A 113 5.44 -0.40 15.35
C LEU A 113 6.75 0.28 14.97
N HIS A 114 7.85 -0.49 14.99
CA HIS A 114 9.18 -0.02 14.66
C HIS A 114 9.77 -0.86 13.53
N GLU A 115 10.25 -0.19 12.47
CA GLU A 115 10.76 -0.82 11.27
C GLU A 115 11.84 -1.86 11.59
N GLN A 116 12.83 -1.49 12.40
CA GLN A 116 13.95 -2.38 12.76
C GLN A 116 13.50 -3.59 13.58
N VAL A 117 12.52 -3.40 14.49
CA VAL A 117 11.94 -4.48 15.28
C VAL A 117 11.19 -5.45 14.37
N GLY A 118 10.37 -4.93 13.45
CA GLY A 118 9.63 -5.76 12.50
C GLY A 118 10.54 -6.53 11.54
N LEU A 119 11.62 -5.90 11.05
CA LEU A 119 12.61 -6.59 10.21
C LEU A 119 13.34 -7.68 11.01
N ARG A 120 13.74 -7.39 12.24
CA ARG A 120 14.49 -8.35 13.06
C ARG A 120 13.61 -9.49 13.57
N SER A 121 12.34 -9.23 13.89
CA SER A 121 11.39 -10.27 14.30
C SER A 121 11.15 -11.28 13.20
N ALA A 122 11.22 -10.89 11.92
CA ALA A 122 11.16 -11.81 10.78
C ALA A 122 12.25 -12.89 10.83
N ALA A 123 13.50 -12.46 11.06
CA ALA A 123 14.67 -13.34 11.11
C ALA A 123 14.65 -14.23 12.36
N LEU A 124 14.32 -13.66 13.52
CA LEU A 124 14.21 -14.41 14.77
C LEU A 124 13.06 -15.42 14.73
N ALA A 125 11.95 -15.09 14.06
CA ALA A 125 10.84 -16.03 13.90
C ALA A 125 11.24 -17.25 13.06
N LEU A 126 12.04 -17.07 12.01
CA LEU A 126 12.61 -18.21 11.26
C LEU A 126 13.45 -19.11 12.16
N GLU A 127 14.33 -18.52 12.99
CA GLU A 127 15.16 -19.27 13.94
C GLU A 127 14.32 -20.04 14.96
N VAL A 128 13.36 -19.38 15.60
CA VAL A 128 12.46 -19.99 16.59
C VAL A 128 11.68 -21.16 15.97
N VAL A 129 11.12 -20.97 14.78
CA VAL A 129 10.34 -22.01 14.10
C VAL A 129 11.23 -23.20 13.71
N GLN A 130 12.44 -22.95 13.21
CA GLN A 130 13.40 -24.02 12.91
C GLN A 130 13.76 -24.80 14.17
N ARG A 131 14.09 -24.12 15.26
CA ARG A 131 14.41 -24.75 16.56
C ARG A 131 13.24 -25.56 17.11
N ALA A 132 12.00 -25.07 16.94
CA ALA A 132 10.80 -25.81 17.32
C ALA A 132 10.65 -27.10 16.49
N PHE A 133 10.85 -27.03 15.17
CA PHE A 133 10.76 -28.20 14.28
C PHE A 133 11.81 -29.27 14.58
N VAL A 134 13.01 -28.89 14.98
CA VAL A 134 14.07 -29.85 15.34
C VAL A 134 14.08 -30.25 16.83
N GLY A 135 13.14 -29.72 17.63
CA GLY A 135 13.02 -30.05 19.06
C GLY A 135 14.11 -29.46 19.95
N THR A 136 14.69 -28.32 19.57
CA THR A 136 15.76 -27.62 20.32
C THR A 136 15.34 -26.23 20.83
N LEU A 137 14.05 -25.91 20.77
CA LEU A 137 13.51 -24.68 21.34
C LEU A 137 13.37 -24.83 22.86
N ASP A 138 14.14 -24.05 23.61
CA ASP A 138 14.14 -23.98 25.07
C ASP A 138 13.56 -22.67 25.62
N GLY A 139 13.38 -21.67 24.75
CA GLY A 139 12.76 -20.39 25.05
C GLY A 139 13.08 -19.32 24.00
N VAL A 140 12.47 -18.14 24.13
CA VAL A 140 12.68 -16.99 23.23
C VAL A 140 13.26 -15.76 23.92
N GLY A 141 13.78 -15.90 25.14
CA GLY A 141 14.30 -14.77 25.93
C GLY A 141 15.43 -13.99 25.25
N TYR A 142 16.26 -14.65 24.45
CA TYR A 142 17.30 -13.99 23.65
C TYR A 142 16.68 -13.07 22.58
N ALA A 143 15.62 -13.54 21.91
CA ALA A 143 14.94 -12.83 20.85
C ALA A 143 14.20 -11.61 21.41
N THR A 144 13.47 -11.77 22.52
CA THR A 144 12.75 -10.64 23.15
C THR A 144 13.71 -9.61 23.74
N ALA A 145 14.82 -10.01 24.36
CA ALA A 145 15.84 -9.09 24.83
C ALA A 145 16.48 -8.27 23.68
N GLU A 146 16.77 -8.92 22.55
CA GLU A 146 17.30 -8.24 21.37
C GLU A 146 16.29 -7.25 20.78
N LEU A 147 15.03 -7.65 20.61
CA LEU A 147 13.99 -6.78 20.08
C LEU A 147 13.68 -5.60 21.01
N ALA A 148 13.70 -5.80 22.33
CA ALA A 148 13.52 -4.72 23.30
C ALA A 148 14.63 -3.66 23.18
N SER A 149 15.89 -4.09 23.04
CA SER A 149 17.04 -3.18 22.81
C SER A 149 16.90 -2.40 21.49
N LEU A 150 16.43 -3.06 20.42
CA LEU A 150 16.13 -2.39 19.16
C LEU A 150 14.98 -1.38 19.30
N ALA A 151 13.94 -1.69 20.08
CA ALA A 151 12.83 -0.78 20.30
C ALA A 151 13.27 0.51 21.03
N GLU A 152 14.15 0.40 22.03
CA GLU A 152 14.69 1.56 22.76
C GLU A 152 15.55 2.50 21.89
N THR A 153 16.25 1.93 20.91
CA THR A 153 17.12 2.68 19.98
C THR A 153 16.37 3.17 18.73
N SER A 154 15.23 2.58 18.40
CA SER A 154 14.38 2.91 17.24
C SER A 154 13.56 4.19 17.44
N LYS A 155 14.24 5.33 17.65
CA LYS A 155 13.61 6.66 17.77
C LYS A 155 13.35 7.32 16.41
N ILE A 156 12.95 6.54 15.41
CA ILE A 156 12.61 7.09 14.09
C ILE A 156 11.25 7.79 14.22
N PRO A 157 11.16 9.11 13.95
CA PRO A 157 9.89 9.83 14.04
C PRO A 157 8.85 9.27 13.06
N ASP A 158 7.56 9.40 13.38
CA ASP A 158 6.49 9.03 12.44
C ASP A 158 6.64 9.77 11.11
N LEU A 159 6.13 9.15 10.05
CA LEU A 159 5.98 9.79 8.76
C LEU A 159 4.95 10.94 8.90
N LYS A 160 5.41 12.19 8.82
CA LYS A 160 4.60 13.42 8.96
C LYS A 160 4.73 14.36 7.77
N GLN A 161 5.49 13.95 6.76
CA GLN A 161 5.75 14.74 5.56
C GLN A 161 4.42 15.00 4.85
N ARG A 162 4.22 16.28 4.52
CA ARG A 162 3.11 16.78 3.73
C ARG A 162 3.65 17.22 2.37
N ILE A 163 2.88 16.91 1.34
CA ILE A 163 3.16 17.30 -0.03
C ILE A 163 1.90 17.89 -0.64
N CYS A 164 2.02 18.61 -1.75
CA CYS A 164 0.86 19.08 -2.48
C CYS A 164 0.21 17.93 -3.26
N CYS A 165 1.01 17.20 -4.06
CA CYS A 165 0.50 16.19 -4.97
C CYS A 165 1.42 14.97 -5.10
N GLY A 166 0.87 13.77 -4.92
CA GLY A 166 1.54 12.52 -5.29
C GLY A 166 1.16 12.08 -6.71
N ILE A 167 2.12 11.61 -7.51
CA ILE A 167 1.87 11.13 -8.89
C ILE A 167 2.35 9.68 -9.03
N THR A 168 1.47 8.76 -9.44
CA THR A 168 1.78 7.35 -9.69
C THR A 168 1.22 6.90 -11.04
N GLY A 169 1.54 5.68 -11.47
CA GLY A 169 1.18 5.09 -12.76
C GLY A 169 2.34 4.29 -13.33
N GLY A 170 2.12 3.49 -14.38
CA GLY A 170 3.19 2.73 -15.03
C GLY A 170 4.17 3.61 -15.81
N SER A 171 3.68 4.71 -16.40
CA SER A 171 4.45 5.61 -17.26
C SER A 171 4.03 7.07 -17.11
N GLY A 172 4.73 8.00 -17.78
CA GLY A 172 4.28 9.39 -17.95
C GLY A 172 4.28 10.28 -16.69
N ARG A 173 4.82 9.81 -15.55
CA ARG A 173 4.79 10.55 -14.27
C ARG A 173 5.58 11.85 -14.34
N ALA A 174 6.78 11.81 -14.91
CA ALA A 174 7.66 12.97 -15.03
C ALA A 174 7.11 14.00 -16.01
N GLU A 175 6.58 13.54 -17.13
CA GLU A 175 5.91 14.37 -18.14
C GLU A 175 4.66 15.02 -17.57
N THR A 176 3.84 14.26 -16.80
CA THR A 176 2.66 14.80 -16.12
C THR A 176 3.05 15.89 -15.14
N ARG A 177 4.09 15.68 -14.31
CA ARG A 177 4.59 16.70 -13.39
C ARG A 177 5.07 17.96 -14.13
N ALA A 178 5.88 17.79 -15.18
CA ALA A 178 6.40 18.90 -15.96
C ALA A 178 5.25 19.73 -16.58
N GLU A 179 4.22 19.04 -17.07
CA GLU A 179 3.06 19.65 -17.70
C GLU A 179 2.13 20.35 -16.71
N MET A 180 1.96 19.78 -15.51
CA MET A 180 1.29 20.47 -14.40
C MET A 180 1.98 21.81 -14.09
N LEU A 181 3.31 21.80 -13.94
CA LEU A 181 4.08 23.01 -13.68
C LEU A 181 3.96 24.02 -14.82
N ARG A 182 4.03 23.57 -16.07
CA ARG A 182 3.87 24.43 -17.27
C ARG A 182 2.52 25.11 -17.32
N GLN A 183 1.45 24.43 -16.89
CA GLN A 183 0.08 24.96 -16.84
C GLN A 183 -0.22 25.80 -15.59
N GLY A 184 0.80 26.10 -14.77
CA GLY A 184 0.64 26.90 -13.56
C GLY A 184 -0.03 26.16 -12.41
N PHE A 185 0.30 24.87 -12.24
CA PHE A 185 -0.02 24.13 -11.01
C PHE A 185 0.75 24.75 -9.84
N ASP A 186 0.13 25.74 -9.20
CA ASP A 186 0.72 26.53 -8.13
C ASP A 186 0.31 25.96 -6.77
N CYS A 187 1.25 25.31 -6.12
CA CYS A 187 1.14 24.96 -4.72
C CYS A 187 2.48 25.15 -4.02
N ASN A 188 2.42 25.70 -2.80
CA ASN A 188 3.59 26.03 -1.97
C ASN A 188 4.29 24.79 -1.37
N GLU A 189 4.04 23.58 -1.89
CA GLU A 189 4.53 22.32 -1.35
C GLU A 189 5.02 21.39 -2.48
N LEU A 190 5.67 20.28 -2.11
CA LEU A 190 6.30 19.36 -3.05
C LEU A 190 5.29 18.61 -3.94
N ILE A 191 5.70 18.30 -5.16
CA ILE A 191 5.05 17.32 -6.03
C ILE A 191 5.97 16.09 -6.09
N VAL A 192 5.48 14.92 -5.69
CA VAL A 192 6.29 13.71 -5.53
C VAL A 192 5.81 12.63 -6.49
N GLU A 193 6.70 12.17 -7.36
CA GLU A 193 6.48 10.99 -8.20
C GLU A 193 6.76 9.73 -7.38
N VAL A 194 5.85 8.77 -7.42
CA VAL A 194 5.99 7.48 -6.72
C VAL A 194 5.82 6.36 -7.72
N ALA A 195 6.86 5.54 -7.88
CA ALA A 195 6.82 4.37 -8.74
C ALA A 195 5.96 3.25 -8.11
N PRO A 196 5.21 2.44 -8.89
CA PRO A 196 4.45 1.31 -8.36
C PRO A 196 5.33 0.29 -7.62
N SER A 197 6.55 0.03 -8.12
CA SER A 197 7.56 -0.79 -7.42
C SER A 197 7.89 -0.25 -6.03
N TYR A 198 8.05 1.07 -5.89
CA TYR A 198 8.30 1.71 -4.61
C TYR A 198 7.08 1.61 -3.68
N LEU A 199 5.87 1.89 -4.18
CA LEU A 199 4.63 1.71 -3.40
C LEU A 199 4.51 0.29 -2.86
N LEU A 200 4.86 -0.70 -3.68
CA LEU A 200 4.80 -2.10 -3.29
C LEU A 200 5.90 -2.45 -2.27
N GLN A 201 7.06 -1.82 -2.28
CA GLN A 201 8.16 -2.15 -1.36
C GLN A 201 8.11 -1.37 -0.04
N ALA A 202 7.78 -0.09 -0.09
CA ALA A 202 7.92 0.84 1.03
C ALA A 202 6.59 1.51 1.45
N GLY A 203 5.53 1.36 0.65
CA GLY A 203 4.29 2.13 0.83
C GLY A 203 4.46 3.59 0.42
N LEU A 204 3.63 4.48 0.98
CA LEU A 204 3.73 5.91 0.71
C LEU A 204 4.95 6.54 1.39
N PRO A 205 5.71 7.39 0.68
CA PRO A 205 6.83 8.14 1.25
C PRO A 205 6.41 9.44 1.97
N TYR A 206 5.11 9.70 2.06
CA TYR A 206 4.52 10.85 2.73
C TYR A 206 3.24 10.44 3.46
N SER A 207 2.77 11.31 4.36
CA SER A 207 1.60 11.05 5.21
C SER A 207 0.36 11.80 4.79
N ARG A 208 0.52 12.94 4.09
CA ARG A 208 -0.58 13.83 3.69
C ARG A 208 -0.32 14.47 2.35
N SER A 209 -1.36 14.54 1.52
CA SER A 209 -1.41 15.35 0.32
C SER A 209 -2.78 16.00 0.10
N GLU A 210 -2.80 17.08 -0.67
CA GLU A 210 -4.06 17.73 -1.10
C GLU A 210 -4.64 17.02 -2.32
N MET A 211 -3.76 16.47 -3.14
CA MET A 211 -4.07 15.80 -4.38
C MET A 211 -3.25 14.53 -4.59
N ALA A 212 -3.78 13.62 -5.40
CA ALA A 212 -2.99 12.58 -6.05
C ALA A 212 -3.41 12.41 -7.51
N VAL A 213 -2.48 11.95 -8.36
CA VAL A 213 -2.71 11.66 -9.78
C VAL A 213 -2.27 10.24 -10.07
N ILE A 214 -3.17 9.44 -10.65
CA ILE A 214 -2.88 8.13 -11.22
C ILE A 214 -2.89 8.33 -12.74
N VAL A 215 -1.72 8.22 -13.38
CA VAL A 215 -1.55 8.52 -14.81
C VAL A 215 -2.10 7.41 -15.70
N ASP A 216 -1.89 6.16 -15.30
CA ASP A 216 -2.39 4.97 -15.97
C ASP A 216 -2.48 3.79 -14.97
N ALA A 217 -3.16 2.71 -15.35
CA ALA A 217 -3.23 1.47 -14.57
C ALA A 217 -2.28 0.36 -15.07
N ASN A 218 -1.47 0.64 -16.10
CA ASN A 218 -0.64 -0.34 -16.77
C ASN A 218 0.76 -0.40 -16.14
N ILE A 219 0.87 -1.06 -14.99
CA ILE A 219 2.13 -1.16 -14.26
C ILE A 219 2.99 -2.33 -14.76
N VAL A 220 4.30 -2.09 -14.89
CA VAL A 220 5.26 -3.06 -15.44
C VAL A 220 6.51 -3.26 -14.58
N ASP A 221 6.69 -2.44 -13.53
CA ASP A 221 7.86 -2.45 -12.65
C ASP A 221 7.65 -3.30 -11.38
N VAL A 222 6.58 -4.09 -11.33
CA VAL A 222 6.25 -5.01 -10.22
C VAL A 222 6.22 -6.46 -10.70
N PRO A 223 6.37 -7.46 -9.80
CA PRO A 223 6.15 -8.86 -10.17
C PRO A 223 4.76 -9.05 -10.80
N SER A 224 4.65 -9.94 -11.80
CA SER A 224 3.45 -10.13 -12.63
C SER A 224 2.16 -10.32 -11.82
N ARG A 225 2.23 -11.07 -10.72
CA ARG A 225 1.10 -11.27 -9.79
C ARG A 225 0.54 -9.98 -9.17
N TYR A 226 1.29 -8.89 -9.16
CA TYR A 226 0.83 -7.58 -8.68
C TYR A 226 0.42 -6.64 -9.83
N ALA A 227 0.79 -6.98 -11.07
CA ALA A 227 0.36 -6.27 -12.28
C ALA A 227 -1.02 -6.73 -12.80
N GLU A 228 -1.59 -7.79 -12.22
CA GLU A 228 -2.98 -8.19 -12.46
C GLU A 228 -3.94 -7.05 -12.13
N ARG A 229 -4.96 -6.84 -12.97
CA ARG A 229 -5.86 -5.67 -12.95
C ARG A 229 -6.31 -5.25 -11.54
N ASP A 230 -6.88 -6.17 -10.76
CA ASP A 230 -7.43 -5.84 -9.43
C ASP A 230 -6.33 -5.46 -8.42
N ARG A 231 -5.17 -6.10 -8.51
CA ARG A 231 -4.03 -5.83 -7.63
C ARG A 231 -3.28 -4.58 -8.04
N ALA A 232 -3.18 -4.30 -9.34
CA ALA A 232 -2.65 -3.05 -9.86
C ALA A 232 -3.54 -1.88 -9.43
N ALA A 233 -4.86 -2.02 -9.54
CA ALA A 233 -5.82 -1.05 -9.05
C ALA A 233 -5.67 -0.81 -7.54
N GLN A 234 -5.57 -1.88 -6.73
CA GLN A 234 -5.32 -1.78 -5.29
C GLN A 234 -4.00 -1.05 -4.98
N LEU A 235 -2.92 -1.40 -5.68
CA LEU A 235 -1.60 -0.81 -5.47
C LEU A 235 -1.54 0.66 -5.81
N LEU A 236 -2.09 1.05 -6.96
CA LEU A 236 -2.12 2.44 -7.39
C LEU A 236 -3.03 3.29 -6.49
N SER A 237 -4.12 2.72 -5.99
CA SER A 237 -5.06 3.42 -5.10
C SER A 237 -4.47 3.74 -3.72
N VAL A 238 -3.33 3.16 -3.35
CA VAL A 238 -2.61 3.49 -2.10
C VAL A 238 -2.35 5.00 -1.97
N VAL A 239 -2.11 5.72 -3.08
CA VAL A 239 -1.92 7.18 -3.03
C VAL A 239 -3.14 7.94 -2.49
N ALA A 240 -4.35 7.38 -2.61
CA ALA A 240 -5.57 7.98 -2.08
C ALA A 240 -5.60 7.95 -0.55
N ASP A 241 -4.96 6.97 0.11
CA ASP A 241 -4.87 6.94 1.57
C ASP A 241 -4.00 8.07 2.14
N GLY A 242 -3.14 8.68 1.31
CA GLY A 242 -2.38 9.88 1.67
C GLY A 242 -3.14 11.18 1.43
N VAL A 243 -4.24 11.16 0.67
CA VAL A 243 -5.01 12.38 0.34
C VAL A 243 -5.89 12.75 1.53
N GLN A 244 -5.85 14.02 1.93
CA GLN A 244 -6.70 14.52 3.01
C GLN A 244 -8.18 14.40 2.65
N ARG A 245 -9.05 14.31 3.68
CA ARG A 245 -10.52 14.30 3.46
C ARG A 245 -10.94 15.45 2.56
N ASN A 246 -11.79 15.16 1.56
CA ASN A 246 -12.20 16.10 0.51
C ASN A 246 -11.10 16.62 -0.43
N GLY A 247 -9.87 16.11 -0.33
CA GLY A 247 -8.84 16.28 -1.36
C GLY A 247 -9.24 15.59 -2.67
N VAL A 248 -8.46 15.78 -3.73
CA VAL A 248 -8.80 15.26 -5.07
C VAL A 248 -7.87 14.14 -5.48
N VAL A 249 -8.43 13.07 -6.04
CA VAL A 249 -7.66 12.07 -6.78
C VAL A 249 -8.06 12.13 -8.26
N VAL A 250 -7.07 12.31 -9.12
CA VAL A 250 -7.19 12.28 -10.58
C VAL A 250 -6.93 10.87 -11.07
N VAL A 251 -7.87 10.28 -11.81
CA VAL A 251 -7.85 8.88 -12.23
C VAL A 251 -8.23 8.75 -13.72
N PRO A 252 -7.67 7.80 -14.49
CA PRO A 252 -8.14 7.57 -15.85
C PRO A 252 -9.61 7.11 -15.85
N ALA A 253 -10.37 7.55 -16.85
CA ALA A 253 -11.73 7.07 -17.06
C ALA A 253 -11.73 5.55 -17.29
N LYS A 254 -12.81 4.87 -16.87
CA LYS A 254 -12.99 3.41 -16.95
C LYS A 254 -12.13 2.55 -16.00
N GLU A 255 -11.23 3.15 -15.22
CA GLU A 255 -10.58 2.47 -14.09
C GLU A 255 -11.52 2.38 -12.88
N TRP A 256 -12.65 1.68 -13.03
CA TRP A 256 -13.75 1.71 -12.08
C TRP A 256 -13.37 1.20 -10.70
N GLU A 257 -12.51 0.18 -10.62
CA GLU A 257 -12.02 -0.35 -9.36
C GLU A 257 -11.25 0.73 -8.58
N ILE A 258 -10.39 1.50 -9.27
CA ILE A 258 -9.67 2.63 -8.66
C ILE A 258 -10.65 3.75 -8.26
N GLN A 259 -11.59 4.11 -9.15
CA GLN A 259 -12.59 5.15 -8.88
C GLN A 259 -13.44 4.82 -7.64
N GLU A 260 -13.81 3.55 -7.45
CA GLU A 260 -14.56 3.08 -6.27
C GLU A 260 -13.71 3.14 -4.99
N MET A 261 -12.45 2.70 -5.04
CA MET A 261 -11.52 2.79 -3.91
C MET A 261 -11.26 4.24 -3.48
N VAL A 262 -11.09 5.16 -4.43
CA VAL A 262 -10.92 6.60 -4.16
C VAL A 262 -12.15 7.17 -3.43
N ARG A 263 -13.35 6.80 -3.87
CA ARG A 263 -14.59 7.23 -3.21
C ARG A 263 -14.68 6.70 -1.78
N ASP A 264 -14.36 5.42 -1.59
CA ASP A 264 -14.40 4.79 -0.26
C ASP A 264 -13.33 5.34 0.70
N ALA A 265 -12.33 6.05 0.16
CA ALA A 265 -11.36 6.84 0.91
C ALA A 265 -11.81 8.29 1.22
N ASP A 266 -13.10 8.63 1.04
CA ASP A 266 -13.67 9.97 1.26
C ASP A 266 -12.96 11.09 0.44
N CYS A 267 -12.42 10.74 -0.73
CA CYS A 267 -11.78 11.67 -1.65
C CYS A 267 -12.73 12.13 -2.76
N ARG A 268 -12.51 13.34 -3.28
CA ARG A 268 -13.18 13.84 -4.49
C ARG A 268 -12.52 13.21 -5.71
N LEU A 269 -13.34 12.69 -6.62
CA LEU A 269 -12.85 12.09 -7.86
C LEU A 269 -12.88 13.10 -9.02
N ALA A 270 -11.76 13.21 -9.72
CA ALA A 270 -11.65 13.83 -11.03
C ALA A 270 -11.14 12.77 -12.02
N ILE A 271 -11.68 12.74 -13.24
CA ILE A 271 -11.33 11.74 -14.23
C ILE A 271 -10.86 12.34 -15.54
N PHE A 272 -10.08 11.57 -16.29
CA PHE A 272 -9.63 11.99 -17.61
C PHE A 272 -9.60 10.88 -18.67
N SER A 273 -9.66 11.24 -19.95
CA SER A 273 -9.54 10.29 -21.07
C SER A 273 -8.89 10.93 -22.30
N THR A 274 -8.00 10.19 -22.97
CA THR A 274 -7.42 10.57 -24.28
C THR A 274 -8.42 10.46 -25.43
N ARG A 275 -9.68 10.12 -25.14
CA ARG A 275 -10.73 9.98 -26.17
C ARG A 275 -12.05 10.51 -25.63
N ASN A 276 -12.92 10.93 -26.54
CA ASN A 276 -14.31 11.26 -26.25
C ASN A 276 -15.14 9.99 -25.97
N ASN A 277 -14.90 9.36 -24.83
CA ASN A 277 -15.47 8.05 -24.47
C ASN A 277 -15.85 7.92 -22.97
N ILE A 278 -15.98 9.05 -22.26
CA ILE A 278 -16.39 9.08 -20.86
C ILE A 278 -17.83 8.60 -20.74
N THR A 279 -18.06 7.60 -19.89
CA THR A 279 -19.37 6.95 -19.76
C THR A 279 -20.24 7.62 -18.69
N ARG A 280 -21.54 7.30 -18.69
CA ARG A 280 -22.45 7.71 -17.60
C ARG A 280 -22.03 7.15 -16.24
N ARG A 281 -21.40 5.96 -16.20
CA ARG A 281 -20.88 5.36 -14.96
C ARG A 281 -19.76 6.23 -14.39
N ASP A 282 -18.83 6.66 -15.24
CA ASP A 282 -17.72 7.52 -14.82
C ASP A 282 -18.24 8.86 -14.26
N LYS A 283 -19.16 9.52 -14.98
CA LYS A 283 -19.76 10.81 -14.58
C LYS A 283 -20.59 10.73 -13.29
N LYS A 284 -21.05 9.55 -12.89
CA LYS A 284 -21.82 9.39 -11.65
C LYS A 284 -20.96 9.63 -10.41
N LEU A 285 -19.65 9.34 -10.50
CA LEU A 285 -18.71 9.43 -9.38
C LEU A 285 -17.85 10.70 -9.45
N ALA A 286 -17.49 11.14 -10.67
CA ALA A 286 -16.56 12.25 -10.86
C ALA A 286 -17.26 13.61 -10.89
N ARG A 287 -16.70 14.60 -10.19
CA ARG A 287 -17.15 16.01 -10.26
C ARG A 287 -16.59 16.74 -11.47
N THR A 288 -15.38 16.37 -11.86
CA THR A 288 -14.65 16.90 -13.01
C THR A 288 -14.31 15.76 -13.94
N SER A 289 -14.62 15.93 -15.22
CA SER A 289 -14.29 14.99 -16.30
C SER A 289 -13.58 15.74 -17.41
N VAL A 290 -12.41 15.27 -17.83
CA VAL A 290 -11.63 15.90 -18.90
C VAL A 290 -11.38 14.91 -20.02
N TRP A 291 -11.59 15.30 -21.28
CA TRP A 291 -11.31 14.41 -22.40
C TRP A 291 -10.84 15.14 -23.65
N VAL A 292 -10.32 14.37 -24.61
CA VAL A 292 -9.94 14.89 -25.93
C VAL A 292 -11.06 14.65 -26.94
N ASP A 293 -11.45 15.72 -27.63
CA ASP A 293 -12.35 15.71 -28.78
C ASP A 293 -11.61 16.24 -30.02
N GLY A 294 -11.18 15.33 -30.90
CA GLY A 294 -10.23 15.63 -31.97
C GLY A 294 -8.86 16.00 -31.41
N ARG A 295 -8.54 17.31 -31.35
CA ARG A 295 -7.33 17.86 -30.70
C ARG A 295 -7.63 18.80 -29.55
N ARG A 296 -8.92 19.02 -29.24
CA ARG A 296 -9.37 19.93 -28.20
C ARG A 296 -9.46 19.20 -26.87
N ILE A 297 -8.95 19.82 -25.82
CA ILE A 297 -9.16 19.38 -24.45
C ILE A 297 -10.49 19.97 -24.00
N VAL A 298 -11.43 19.12 -23.61
CA VAL A 298 -12.75 19.49 -23.11
C VAL A 298 -12.80 19.16 -21.62
N ILE A 299 -13.16 20.15 -20.80
CA ILE A 299 -13.35 20.00 -19.37
C ILE A 299 -14.85 20.11 -19.09
N GLU A 300 -15.41 19.15 -18.36
CA GLU A 300 -16.77 19.21 -17.82
C GLU A 300 -16.69 19.18 -16.29
N HIS A 301 -17.26 20.20 -15.65
CA HIS A 301 -17.31 20.30 -14.20
C HIS A 301 -18.74 20.54 -13.74
N LEU A 302 -19.29 19.64 -12.93
CA LEU A 302 -20.67 19.72 -12.42
C LEU A 302 -21.73 19.95 -13.52
N GLY A 303 -21.46 19.47 -14.74
CA GLY A 303 -22.34 19.59 -15.90
C GLY A 303 -21.99 20.75 -16.84
N ASP A 304 -21.19 21.73 -16.40
CA ASP A 304 -20.76 22.85 -17.24
C ASP A 304 -19.54 22.49 -18.07
N ARG A 305 -19.57 22.83 -19.36
CA ARG A 305 -18.48 22.56 -20.31
C ARG A 305 -17.60 23.79 -20.50
N ILE A 306 -16.29 23.55 -20.45
CA ILE A 306 -15.24 24.55 -20.51
C ILE A 306 -14.20 24.09 -21.54
N GLU A 307 -13.69 25.03 -22.34
CA GLU A 307 -12.60 24.77 -23.28
C GLU A 307 -11.27 24.74 -22.53
N GLY A 308 -10.59 23.59 -22.54
CA GLY A 308 -9.31 23.35 -21.87
C GLY A 308 -8.09 23.62 -22.75
N GLY A 309 -8.28 24.15 -23.97
CA GLY A 309 -7.23 24.38 -24.95
C GLY A 309 -7.01 23.22 -25.91
N TRP A 310 -5.77 23.08 -26.39
CA TRP A 310 -5.41 22.17 -27.48
C TRP A 310 -4.20 21.31 -27.11
N LEU A 311 -4.21 20.05 -27.57
CA LEU A 311 -3.06 19.16 -27.46
C LEU A 311 -1.86 19.68 -28.25
N GLN A 312 -0.70 19.65 -27.60
CA GLN A 312 0.61 19.87 -28.21
C GLN A 312 1.17 18.55 -28.74
N ASP A 313 1.78 18.55 -29.92
CA ASP A 313 2.23 17.33 -30.61
C ASP A 313 3.51 16.72 -30.02
N ASP A 314 4.32 17.53 -29.33
CA ASP A 314 5.62 17.17 -28.77
C ASP A 314 5.55 16.63 -27.33
N ILE A 315 4.36 16.63 -26.73
CA ILE A 315 4.13 16.20 -25.34
C ILE A 315 3.20 14.99 -25.34
N ASN A 316 3.46 14.02 -24.46
CA ASN A 316 2.60 12.86 -24.28
C ASN A 316 1.15 13.27 -23.98
N GLU A 317 0.20 12.75 -24.77
CA GLU A 317 -1.22 13.10 -24.67
C GLU A 317 -1.81 12.78 -23.28
N THR A 318 -1.55 11.60 -22.73
CA THR A 318 -2.03 11.20 -21.40
C THR A 318 -1.53 12.17 -20.32
N ALA A 319 -0.26 12.55 -20.38
CA ALA A 319 0.34 13.51 -19.45
C ALA A 319 -0.33 14.89 -19.53
N GLN A 320 -0.60 15.39 -20.75
CA GLN A 320 -1.31 16.67 -20.95
C GLN A 320 -2.69 16.70 -20.31
N ILE A 321 -3.47 15.63 -20.49
CA ILE A 321 -4.84 15.60 -20.00
C ILE A 321 -4.88 15.34 -18.49
N ALA A 322 -4.01 14.46 -17.98
CA ALA A 322 -3.86 14.23 -16.55
C ALA A 322 -3.47 15.54 -15.83
N ALA A 323 -2.52 16.29 -16.39
CA ALA A 323 -2.11 17.59 -15.89
C ALA A 323 -3.23 18.63 -15.95
N ALA A 324 -3.93 18.76 -17.08
CA ALA A 324 -5.07 19.68 -17.21
C ALA A 324 -6.17 19.38 -16.19
N THR A 325 -6.42 18.10 -15.94
CA THR A 325 -7.38 17.64 -14.92
C THR A 325 -6.95 18.01 -13.51
N ALA A 326 -5.67 17.81 -13.19
CA ALA A 326 -5.08 18.16 -11.90
C ALA A 326 -5.12 19.68 -11.66
N VAL A 327 -4.64 20.48 -12.63
CA VAL A 327 -4.62 21.95 -12.56
C VAL A 327 -6.02 22.51 -12.39
N PHE A 328 -6.97 22.06 -13.20
CA PHE A 328 -8.35 22.51 -13.07
C PHE A 328 -8.92 22.15 -11.70
N SER A 329 -8.72 20.90 -11.26
CA SER A 329 -9.29 20.42 -9.99
C SER A 329 -8.67 21.12 -8.77
N LEU A 330 -7.39 21.47 -8.82
CA LEU A 330 -6.71 22.22 -7.74
C LEU A 330 -7.34 23.61 -7.57
N LYS A 331 -7.64 24.31 -8.69
CA LYS A 331 -8.31 25.62 -8.64
C LYS A 331 -9.71 25.54 -8.01
N GLN A 332 -10.41 24.41 -8.19
CA GLN A 332 -11.71 24.18 -7.55
C GLN A 332 -11.61 23.78 -6.05
N LEU A 333 -10.42 23.42 -5.57
CA LEU A 333 -10.17 23.18 -4.14
C LEU A 333 -9.90 24.47 -3.38
N GLN A 334 -9.33 25.47 -4.04
CA GLN A 334 -9.06 26.77 -3.44
C GLN A 334 -10.40 27.45 -3.10
N PRO A 335 -10.57 28.03 -1.90
CA PRO A 335 -11.75 28.82 -1.59
C PRO A 335 -11.87 29.92 -2.64
N ALA A 336 -13.08 30.15 -3.17
CA ALA A 336 -13.34 31.31 -4.01
C ALA A 336 -12.75 32.53 -3.30
N ALA A 337 -11.80 33.21 -3.95
CA ALA A 337 -11.16 34.40 -3.39
C ALA A 337 -12.28 35.31 -2.89
N THR A 338 -12.39 35.44 -1.57
CA THR A 338 -13.36 36.36 -0.98
C THR A 338 -12.93 37.73 -1.46
N GLY A 339 -13.77 38.34 -2.30
CA GLY A 339 -13.56 39.67 -2.81
C GLY A 339 -13.28 40.63 -1.65
N ARG A 340 -12.01 41.01 -1.52
CA ARG A 340 -11.59 42.24 -0.87
C ARG A 340 -10.98 43.09 -1.97
N GLU A 341 -11.86 43.69 -2.78
CA GLU A 341 -11.58 45.01 -3.32
C GLU A 341 -12.01 46.05 -2.29
N ALA A 342 -11.24 47.13 -2.28
CA ALA A 342 -11.09 48.14 -1.23
C ALA A 342 -12.34 48.95 -0.88
#